data_AF-A0A563U1J5-F1
#
_entry.id   AF-A0A563U1J5-F1
#
_cell.length_a   1.000
_cell.length_b   1.000
_cell.length_c   1.000
_cell.angle_alpha   90.00
_cell.angle_beta   90.00
_cell.angle_gamma   90.00
#
_symmetry.space_group_name_H-M   'P 1'
#
loop_
_entity.id
_entity.type
_entity.pdbx_description
1 polymer ?
#
loop_
_entity_poly.entity_id
_entity_poly.type
_entity_poly.pdbx_seq_one_letter_code
_entity_poly.pdbx_strand_id
1 'polypeptide(L)'
;MLKGRYSLVVAALALLAACSSNDKKPVKASAPPKPALMAPFRYHKAIEVSPGQTYDVVSWGRGSTDAGAFAILHSDSAAIKYTTTTGDLDGSITDVFNADMDNDGNPEILIQAKAKDTVSYARIYAFEFNNSGANKLDFPKLTNSQRRGYRGGDNFYIKEGKLIREFPIYSSNDSLAKTTGATRQLEYSLRSNSFSVKQLSKDSTDVVPTAVQQTKKSDQTSKQSVSRSSKKKRSESRRGRRRRN
;
A
#
# COMPACT_ATOMS: atom_id res chain seq x y z
N MET A 1 48.86 70.60 12.05
CA MET A 1 47.97 71.35 11.13
C MET A 1 46.67 70.55 11.01
N LEU A 2 45.68 70.84 11.87
CA LEU A 2 44.47 71.66 11.61
C LEU A 2 43.43 70.85 10.80
N LYS A 3 42.55 70.06 11.44
CA LYS A 3 41.24 70.37 12.07
C LYS A 3 40.07 70.62 11.10
N GLY A 4 39.00 69.86 11.30
CA GLY A 4 37.60 70.12 10.87
C GLY A 4 36.89 68.77 10.65
N ARG A 5 36.09 68.16 11.53
CA ARG A 5 35.07 68.61 12.50
C ARG A 5 33.95 69.44 11.87
N TYR A 6 32.86 68.77 11.48
CA TYR A 6 31.49 69.28 11.64
C TYR A 6 30.59 68.17 12.18
N SER A 7 30.03 68.42 13.35
CA SER A 7 28.92 67.71 13.98
C SER A 7 27.67 68.61 13.92
N LEU A 8 26.49 68.00 14.08
CA LEU A 8 25.17 68.57 14.42
C LEU A 8 24.43 69.26 13.24
N VAL A 9 23.13 69.09 12.97
CA VAL A 9 21.95 68.87 13.84
C VAL A 9 20.84 68.06 13.11
N VAL A 10 20.08 67.35 13.94
CA VAL A 10 18.81 66.63 13.77
C VAL A 10 17.69 67.40 13.03
N ALA A 11 16.93 66.70 12.18
CA ALA A 11 15.50 66.97 12.01
C ALA A 11 14.75 65.67 11.73
N ALA A 12 14.09 65.15 12.76
CA ALA A 12 13.11 64.10 12.65
C ALA A 12 11.82 64.67 12.05
N LEU A 13 11.32 64.06 10.97
CA LEU A 13 9.90 64.12 10.62
C LEU A 13 9.40 62.70 10.37
N ALA A 14 8.73 62.17 11.39
CA ALA A 14 7.86 61.01 11.26
C ALA A 14 6.55 61.47 10.62
N LEU A 15 6.30 61.05 9.38
CA LEU A 15 4.96 61.07 8.80
C LEU A 15 4.40 59.65 8.86
N LEU A 16 3.60 59.40 9.90
CA LEU A 16 2.70 58.26 9.98
C LEU A 16 1.57 58.47 8.97
N ALA A 17 1.74 57.92 7.76
CA ALA A 17 0.62 57.71 6.85
C ALA A 17 -0.11 56.43 7.29
N ALA A 18 -1.11 56.61 8.14
CA ALA A 18 -2.11 55.60 8.46
C ALA A 18 -2.97 55.34 7.21
N CYS A 19 -2.62 54.29 6.46
CA CYS A 19 -3.55 53.69 5.51
C CYS A 19 -4.22 52.50 6.20
N SER A 20 -5.48 52.73 6.56
CA SER A 20 -6.51 51.78 6.94
C SER A 20 -6.23 50.33 6.54
N SER A 21 -6.11 49.47 7.55
CA SER A 21 -6.16 48.01 7.46
C SER A 21 -7.54 47.58 6.94
N ASN A 22 -7.65 47.46 5.63
CA ASN A 22 -8.71 46.69 5.00
C ASN A 22 -8.27 45.22 5.02
N ASP A 23 -8.61 44.51 6.09
CA ASP A 23 -8.44 43.06 6.21
C ASP A 23 -9.39 42.33 5.24
N LYS A 24 -9.15 42.47 3.93
CA LYS A 24 -9.61 41.49 2.96
C LYS A 24 -8.70 40.28 3.11
N LYS A 25 -9.19 39.27 3.83
CA LYS A 25 -8.61 37.91 3.81
C LYS A 25 -8.20 37.59 2.36
N PRO A 26 -6.96 37.16 2.09
CA PRO A 26 -6.58 36.74 0.76
C PRO A 26 -7.54 35.62 0.36
N VAL A 27 -8.38 35.90 -0.64
CA VAL A 27 -9.19 34.87 -1.28
C VAL A 27 -8.18 33.89 -1.83
N LYS A 28 -8.09 32.68 -1.24
CA LYS A 28 -7.34 31.57 -1.83
C LYS A 28 -7.86 31.42 -3.25
N ALA A 29 -7.06 31.80 -4.24
CA ALA A 29 -7.37 31.52 -5.62
C ALA A 29 -7.60 30.01 -5.72
N SER A 30 -8.81 29.60 -6.09
CA SER A 30 -9.09 28.20 -6.37
C SER A 30 -8.17 27.78 -7.51
N ALA A 31 -7.41 26.70 -7.31
CA ALA A 31 -6.61 26.13 -8.38
C ALA A 31 -7.50 25.92 -9.62
N PRO A 32 -7.00 26.21 -10.84
CA PRO A 32 -7.76 25.97 -12.05
C PRO A 32 -8.22 24.50 -12.12
N PRO A 33 -9.42 24.22 -12.65
CA PRO A 33 -9.92 22.87 -12.74
C PRO A 33 -8.97 22.01 -13.58
N LYS A 34 -8.64 20.81 -13.09
CA LYS A 34 -7.82 19.84 -13.84
C LYS A 34 -8.53 19.54 -15.17
N PRO A 35 -7.85 19.64 -16.33
CA PRO A 35 -8.45 19.31 -17.62
C PRO A 35 -9.10 17.92 -17.60
N ALA A 36 -10.31 17.82 -18.14
CA ALA A 36 -10.99 16.55 -18.29
C ALA A 36 -10.33 15.74 -19.41
N LEU A 37 -10.07 14.45 -19.15
CA LEU A 37 -9.55 13.56 -20.17
C LEU A 37 -10.65 13.18 -21.16
N MET A 38 -10.36 13.33 -22.46
CA MET A 38 -11.27 12.89 -23.50
C MET A 38 -11.29 11.36 -23.59
N ALA A 39 -12.48 10.78 -23.78
CA ALA A 39 -12.59 9.35 -24.04
C ALA A 39 -11.78 8.97 -25.31
N PRO A 40 -11.11 7.80 -25.35
CA PRO A 40 -11.17 6.69 -24.40
C PRO A 40 -10.13 6.74 -23.27
N PHE A 41 -9.44 7.87 -23.06
CA PHE A 41 -8.43 7.99 -22.02
C PHE A 41 -9.06 8.08 -20.63
N ARG A 42 -8.50 7.34 -19.69
CA ARG A 42 -9.04 7.18 -18.33
C ARG A 42 -8.11 7.74 -17.26
N TYR A 43 -6.81 7.79 -17.56
CA TYR A 43 -5.79 8.29 -16.65
C TYR A 43 -4.70 9.00 -17.45
N HIS A 44 -4.15 10.07 -16.87
CA HIS A 44 -2.95 10.75 -17.34
C HIS A 44 -2.21 11.36 -16.15
N LYS A 45 -0.91 11.10 -16.09
CA LYS A 45 0.03 11.79 -15.20
C LYS A 45 1.36 11.93 -15.92
N ALA A 46 1.87 13.16 -16.00
CA ALA A 46 3.22 13.46 -16.43
C ALA A 46 4.16 13.48 -15.22
N ILE A 47 5.34 12.90 -15.37
CA ILE A 47 6.41 12.92 -14.38
C ILE A 47 7.68 13.40 -15.07
N GLU A 48 8.19 14.55 -14.68
CA GLU A 48 9.53 15.01 -15.07
C GLU A 48 10.53 14.52 -14.02
N VAL A 49 11.50 13.70 -14.45
CA VAL A 49 12.52 13.13 -13.54
C VAL A 49 13.79 13.97 -13.52
N SER A 50 14.06 14.69 -14.60
CA SER A 50 15.13 15.67 -14.74
C SER A 50 14.75 16.65 -15.87
N PRO A 51 15.36 17.84 -15.94
CA PRO A 51 15.01 18.83 -16.96
C PRO A 51 15.00 18.24 -18.38
N GLY A 52 13.82 18.24 -19.00
CA GLY A 52 13.65 17.75 -20.37
C GLY A 52 13.55 16.22 -20.53
N GLN A 53 13.53 15.45 -19.43
CA GLN A 53 13.18 14.04 -19.39
C GLN A 53 11.84 13.83 -18.68
N THR A 54 10.80 13.55 -19.47
CA THR A 54 9.42 13.40 -18.99
C THR A 54 8.84 12.05 -19.37
N TYR A 55 8.09 11.47 -18.45
CA TYR A 55 7.31 10.25 -18.63
C TYR A 55 5.82 10.57 -18.48
N ASP A 56 5.11 10.56 -19.60
CA ASP A 56 3.66 10.66 -19.62
C ASP A 56 3.05 9.25 -19.54
N VAL A 57 2.39 8.95 -18.42
CA VAL A 57 1.65 7.70 -18.26
C VAL A 57 0.19 7.94 -18.57
N VAL A 58 -0.30 7.25 -19.60
CA VAL A 58 -1.69 7.28 -20.03
C VAL A 58 -2.31 5.88 -19.96
N SER A 59 -3.62 5.81 -19.68
CA SER A 59 -4.39 4.58 -19.89
C SER A 59 -5.61 4.81 -20.74
N TRP A 60 -6.02 3.79 -21.48
CA TRP A 60 -7.20 3.82 -22.33
C TRP A 60 -7.94 2.49 -22.35
N GLY A 61 -9.19 2.55 -22.81
CA GLY A 61 -10.03 1.38 -23.07
C GLY A 61 -11.46 1.80 -23.41
N ARG A 62 -12.18 0.93 -24.14
CA ARG A 62 -13.62 1.12 -24.43
C ARG A 62 -14.43 0.03 -23.74
N GLY A 63 -15.67 0.35 -23.38
CA GLY A 63 -16.53 -0.57 -22.65
C GLY A 63 -16.13 -0.69 -21.18
N SER A 64 -15.89 -1.92 -20.71
CA SER A 64 -15.59 -2.20 -19.30
C SER A 64 -14.39 -1.40 -18.79
N THR A 65 -14.50 -0.91 -17.56
CA THR A 65 -13.39 -0.27 -16.80
C THR A 65 -12.49 -1.27 -16.11
N ASP A 66 -12.79 -2.57 -16.25
CA ASP A 66 -12.12 -3.64 -15.52
C ASP A 66 -10.83 -4.09 -16.22
N ALA A 67 -10.68 -3.71 -17.49
CA ALA A 67 -9.47 -3.91 -18.26
C ALA A 67 -9.24 -2.72 -19.21
N GLY A 68 -8.01 -2.62 -19.69
CA GLY A 68 -7.60 -1.64 -20.69
C GLY A 68 -6.15 -1.87 -21.08
N ALA A 69 -5.49 -0.81 -21.49
CA ALA A 69 -4.05 -0.78 -21.69
C ALA A 69 -3.48 0.54 -21.16
N PHE A 70 -2.18 0.56 -20.94
CA PHE A 70 -1.42 1.76 -20.61
C PHE A 70 -0.25 1.95 -21.57
N ALA A 71 0.21 3.20 -21.64
CA ALA A 71 1.45 3.58 -22.31
C ALA A 71 2.22 4.52 -21.40
N ILE A 72 3.55 4.35 -21.40
CA ILE A 72 4.53 5.26 -20.85
C ILE A 72 5.21 5.91 -22.05
N LEU A 73 4.96 7.19 -22.26
CA LEU A 73 5.56 7.98 -23.33
C LEU A 73 6.74 8.72 -22.72
N HIS A 74 7.94 8.26 -23.03
CA HIS A 74 9.17 8.88 -22.58
C HIS A 74 9.66 9.89 -23.63
N SER A 75 9.91 11.10 -23.17
CA SER A 75 10.43 12.21 -23.96
C SER A 75 11.74 12.71 -23.36
N ASP A 76 12.84 12.52 -24.07
CA ASP A 76 14.13 13.15 -23.82
C ASP A 76 14.35 14.22 -24.90
N SER A 77 14.07 15.46 -24.51
CA SER A 77 14.18 16.62 -25.42
C SER A 77 15.64 16.97 -25.76
N ALA A 78 16.58 16.71 -24.86
CA ALA A 78 17.99 17.01 -25.07
C ALA A 78 18.60 16.05 -26.09
N ALA A 79 18.25 14.75 -26.01
CA ALA A 79 18.70 13.75 -26.96
C ALA A 79 17.82 13.62 -28.21
N ILE A 80 16.71 14.38 -28.30
CA ILE A 80 15.69 14.25 -29.37
C ILE A 80 15.23 12.78 -29.49
N LYS A 81 14.98 12.16 -28.34
CA LYS A 81 14.65 10.74 -28.25
C LYS A 81 13.29 10.57 -27.59
N TYR A 82 12.40 9.89 -28.32
CA TYR A 82 11.04 9.65 -27.89
C TYR A 82 10.75 8.16 -28.00
N THR A 83 10.35 7.55 -26.88
CA THR A 83 10.11 6.11 -26.83
C THR A 83 8.78 5.81 -26.14
N THR A 84 8.15 4.72 -26.56
CA THR A 84 6.86 4.29 -26.01
C THR A 84 6.99 2.89 -25.45
N THR A 85 6.52 2.71 -24.22
CA THR A 85 6.37 1.39 -23.59
C THR A 85 4.89 1.15 -23.31
N THR A 86 4.35 0.01 -23.72
CA THR A 86 2.93 -0.32 -23.55
C THR A 86 2.74 -1.58 -22.72
N GLY A 87 1.57 -1.72 -22.10
CA GLY A 87 1.18 -2.96 -21.45
C GLY A 87 -0.33 -3.07 -21.25
N ASP A 88 -0.79 -4.31 -21.05
CA ASP A 88 -2.17 -4.57 -20.68
C ASP A 88 -2.43 -4.11 -19.23
N LEU A 89 -3.60 -3.53 -19.03
CA LEU A 89 -4.06 -3.02 -17.73
C LEU A 89 -5.20 -3.89 -17.21
N ASP A 90 -5.01 -4.45 -16.02
CA ASP A 90 -6.05 -5.14 -15.25
C ASP A 90 -6.53 -4.20 -14.14
N GLY A 91 -7.72 -3.62 -14.35
CA GLY A 91 -8.32 -2.62 -13.49
C GLY A 91 -8.08 -1.19 -13.97
N SER A 92 -7.86 -0.29 -13.02
CA SER A 92 -7.69 1.16 -13.27
C SER A 92 -6.45 1.70 -12.55
N ILE A 93 -5.70 2.57 -13.22
CA ILE A 93 -4.54 3.24 -12.61
C ILE A 93 -5.05 4.20 -11.52
N THR A 94 -4.48 4.09 -10.32
CA THR A 94 -4.78 4.98 -9.19
C THR A 94 -3.70 6.01 -8.95
N ASP A 95 -2.44 5.65 -9.18
CA ASP A 95 -1.31 6.58 -9.13
C ASP A 95 -0.12 6.05 -9.95
N VAL A 96 0.86 6.92 -10.18
CA VAL A 96 2.16 6.58 -10.76
C VAL A 96 3.24 7.23 -9.92
N PHE A 97 4.24 6.46 -9.54
CA PHE A 97 5.39 6.92 -8.78
C PHE A 97 6.64 6.90 -9.64
N ASN A 98 7.57 7.79 -9.33
CA ASN A 98 8.94 7.71 -9.79
C ASN A 98 9.91 7.65 -8.62
N ALA A 99 10.97 6.88 -8.81
CA ALA A 99 12.11 6.82 -7.91
C ALA A 99 13.37 6.49 -8.71
N ASP A 100 14.51 6.54 -8.03
CA ASP A 100 15.77 5.91 -8.44
C ASP A 100 16.13 5.03 -7.24
N MET A 101 15.60 3.80 -7.24
CA MET A 101 15.49 2.95 -6.06
C MET A 101 16.81 2.24 -5.72
N ASP A 102 17.72 2.12 -6.67
CA ASP A 102 19.06 1.55 -6.45
C ASP A 102 20.22 2.54 -6.72
N ASN A 103 19.89 3.83 -6.91
CA ASN A 103 20.81 4.95 -7.03
C ASN A 103 21.79 4.82 -8.21
N ASP A 104 21.34 4.29 -9.33
CA ASP A 104 22.14 4.14 -10.55
C ASP A 104 21.89 5.25 -11.58
N GLY A 105 20.94 6.16 -11.29
CA GLY A 105 20.55 7.29 -12.14
C GLY A 105 19.51 6.94 -13.21
N ASN A 106 19.09 5.67 -13.30
CA ASN A 106 17.99 5.23 -14.14
C ASN A 106 16.68 5.32 -13.34
N PRO A 107 15.65 6.04 -13.83
CA PRO A 107 14.40 6.14 -13.08
C PRO A 107 13.57 4.86 -13.17
N GLU A 108 12.99 4.44 -12.04
CA GLU A 108 11.83 3.54 -12.03
C GLU A 108 10.54 4.33 -12.17
N ILE A 109 9.68 3.90 -13.09
CA ILE A 109 8.27 4.29 -13.16
C ILE A 109 7.41 3.13 -12.66
N LEU A 110 6.67 3.38 -11.58
CA LEU A 110 5.84 2.40 -10.89
C LEU A 110 4.37 2.78 -11.04
N ILE A 111 3.63 2.05 -11.86
CA ILE A 111 2.20 2.29 -12.11
C ILE A 111 1.40 1.47 -11.11
N GLN A 112 0.70 2.14 -10.20
CA GLN A 112 -0.26 1.51 -9.31
C GLN A 112 -1.62 1.39 -9.98
N ALA A 113 -2.14 0.18 -10.02
CA ALA A 113 -3.50 -0.10 -10.46
C ALA A 113 -4.30 -0.81 -9.37
N LYS A 114 -5.61 -0.57 -9.38
CA LYS A 114 -6.57 -1.24 -8.52
C LYS A 114 -7.35 -2.26 -9.35
N ALA A 115 -7.19 -3.52 -9.01
CA ALA A 115 -7.96 -4.64 -9.55
C ALA A 115 -9.44 -4.50 -9.23
N LYS A 116 -10.32 -4.95 -10.14
CA LYS A 116 -11.71 -5.21 -9.78
C LYS A 116 -11.87 -6.65 -9.34
N ASP A 117 -11.48 -6.91 -8.10
CA ASP A 117 -11.82 -8.12 -7.38
C ASP A 117 -12.61 -7.75 -6.11
N THR A 118 -13.15 -8.76 -5.39
CA THR A 118 -13.96 -8.56 -4.18
C THR A 118 -13.22 -7.83 -3.06
N VAL A 119 -11.90 -7.77 -3.13
CA VAL A 119 -10.99 -7.21 -2.12
C VAL A 119 -10.21 -6.01 -2.69
N SER A 120 -10.44 -5.68 -3.96
CA SER A 120 -9.74 -4.71 -4.79
C SER A 120 -8.24 -4.68 -4.60
N TYR A 121 -7.54 -5.77 -4.90
CA TYR A 121 -6.10 -5.86 -4.70
C TYR A 121 -5.33 -4.81 -5.53
N ALA A 122 -4.33 -4.19 -4.90
CA ALA A 122 -3.38 -3.35 -5.61
C ALA A 122 -2.42 -4.18 -6.47
N ARG A 123 -2.15 -3.68 -7.67
CA ARG A 123 -1.11 -4.17 -8.60
C ARG A 123 -0.11 -3.05 -8.87
N ILE A 124 1.15 -3.42 -9.02
CA ILE A 124 2.21 -2.52 -9.47
C ILE A 124 2.77 -3.07 -10.77
N TYR A 125 2.79 -2.22 -11.81
CA TYR A 125 3.58 -2.45 -13.02
C TYR A 125 4.83 -1.59 -12.90
N ALA A 126 6.00 -2.23 -12.84
CA ALA A 126 7.27 -1.56 -12.58
C ALA A 126 8.17 -1.63 -13.81
N PHE A 127 8.80 -0.51 -14.14
CA PHE A 127 9.74 -0.39 -15.24
C PHE A 127 10.93 0.48 -14.81
N GLU A 128 12.15 0.02 -15.03
CA GLU A 128 13.36 0.83 -14.99
C GLU A 128 13.62 1.36 -16.41
N PHE A 129 13.96 2.63 -16.55
CA PHE A 129 14.29 3.24 -17.83
C PHE A 129 15.74 3.64 -17.88
N ASN A 130 16.45 3.20 -18.92
CA ASN A 130 17.83 3.59 -19.18
C ASN A 130 18.01 4.00 -20.65
N ASN A 131 19.25 4.28 -21.04
CA ASN A 131 19.58 4.67 -22.41
C ASN A 131 19.18 3.64 -23.48
N SER A 132 19.00 2.36 -23.13
CA SER A 132 18.61 1.28 -24.05
C SER A 132 17.09 1.13 -24.16
N GLY A 133 16.30 1.78 -23.31
CA GLY A 133 14.84 1.69 -23.30
C GLY A 133 14.28 1.31 -21.94
N ALA A 134 13.14 0.62 -21.94
CA ALA A 134 12.42 0.21 -20.74
C ALA A 134 12.69 -1.26 -20.40
N ASN A 135 13.14 -1.50 -19.16
CA ASN A 135 13.27 -2.81 -18.56
C ASN A 135 12.05 -3.07 -17.66
N LYS A 136 11.23 -4.06 -18.00
CA LYS A 136 10.12 -4.47 -17.13
C LYS A 136 10.66 -5.19 -15.90
N LEU A 137 10.20 -4.79 -14.72
CA LEU A 137 10.58 -5.38 -13.44
C LEU A 137 9.46 -6.26 -12.88
N ASP A 138 9.84 -7.41 -12.34
CA ASP A 138 8.91 -8.31 -11.66
C ASP A 138 8.62 -7.81 -10.25
N PHE A 139 7.47 -7.16 -10.06
CA PHE A 139 7.07 -6.68 -8.75
C PHE A 139 6.64 -7.85 -7.83
N PRO A 140 7.21 -7.97 -6.62
CA PRO A 140 7.00 -9.16 -5.80
C PRO A 140 5.59 -9.20 -5.20
N LYS A 141 4.97 -10.38 -5.29
CA LYS A 141 3.69 -10.67 -4.63
C LYS A 141 3.89 -10.75 -3.12
N LEU A 142 2.85 -10.43 -2.35
CA LEU A 142 2.84 -10.68 -0.90
C LEU A 142 3.06 -12.16 -0.62
N THR A 143 3.96 -12.48 0.30
CA THR A 143 4.11 -13.85 0.83
C THR A 143 2.89 -14.25 1.69
N ASN A 144 2.80 -15.53 2.05
CA ASN A 144 1.69 -16.02 2.88
C ASN A 144 1.62 -15.33 4.25
N SER A 145 2.76 -15.05 4.89
CA SER A 145 2.81 -14.32 6.16
C SER A 145 2.39 -12.86 5.99
N GLN A 146 2.93 -12.17 4.99
CA GLN A 146 2.60 -10.77 4.70
C GLN A 146 1.14 -10.57 4.26
N ARG A 147 0.48 -11.60 3.72
CA ARG A 147 -0.93 -11.54 3.30
C ARG A 147 -1.93 -11.84 4.42
N ARG A 148 -1.49 -12.24 5.62
CA ARG A 148 -2.43 -12.53 6.73
C ARG A 148 -3.22 -11.29 7.11
N GLY A 149 -4.56 -11.37 7.05
CA GLY A 149 -5.45 -10.24 7.34
C GLY A 149 -5.43 -9.14 6.28
N TYR A 150 -4.81 -9.36 5.11
CA TYR A 150 -4.81 -8.39 4.02
C TYR A 150 -6.15 -8.39 3.30
N ARG A 151 -6.76 -7.20 3.15
CA ARG A 151 -7.98 -7.01 2.36
C ARG A 151 -7.97 -5.76 1.46
N GLY A 152 -6.82 -5.47 0.85
CA GLY A 152 -6.65 -4.25 0.08
C GLY A 152 -6.56 -3.03 0.99
N GLY A 153 -6.98 -1.87 0.48
CA GLY A 153 -6.81 -0.60 1.18
C GLY A 153 -5.35 -0.12 1.18
N ASP A 154 -4.59 -0.54 0.17
CA ASP A 154 -3.19 -0.20 0.03
C ASP A 154 -2.97 1.28 -0.24
N ASN A 155 -2.06 1.85 0.53
CA ASN A 155 -1.48 3.15 0.32
C ASN A 155 0.00 2.96 -0.05
N PHE A 156 0.41 3.49 -1.20
CA PHE A 156 1.78 3.46 -1.67
C PHE A 156 2.38 4.86 -1.65
N TYR A 157 3.64 4.96 -1.25
CA TYR A 157 4.39 6.22 -1.28
C TYR A 157 5.89 5.97 -1.34
N ILE A 158 6.63 6.95 -1.85
CA ILE A 158 8.10 6.94 -1.86
C ILE A 158 8.62 7.55 -0.55
N LYS A 159 9.56 6.88 0.09
CA LYS A 159 10.29 7.39 1.27
C LYS A 159 11.74 6.97 1.16
N GLU A 160 12.66 7.94 1.19
CA GLU A 160 14.11 7.70 1.17
C GLU A 160 14.56 6.81 0.00
N GLY A 161 14.03 7.07 -1.21
CA GLY A 161 14.33 6.29 -2.42
C GLY A 161 13.65 4.91 -2.48
N LYS A 162 12.83 4.55 -1.48
CA LYS A 162 12.16 3.24 -1.42
C LYS A 162 10.66 3.38 -1.61
N LEU A 163 10.04 2.36 -2.19
CA LEU A 163 8.57 2.26 -2.23
C LEU A 163 8.09 1.63 -0.92
N ILE A 164 7.23 2.35 -0.21
CA ILE A 164 6.53 1.85 0.97
C ILE A 164 5.10 1.51 0.59
N ARG A 165 4.62 0.37 1.06
CA ARG A 165 3.22 -0.05 1.00
C ARG A 165 2.68 -0.18 2.41
N GLU A 166 1.58 0.48 2.68
CA GLU A 166 0.85 0.39 3.93
C GLU A 166 -0.58 -0.10 3.68
N PHE A 167 -1.10 -1.01 4.51
CA PHE A 167 -2.51 -1.41 4.45
C PHE A 167 -3.05 -1.83 5.83
N PRO A 168 -4.36 -1.67 6.07
CA PRO A 168 -4.99 -2.13 7.31
C PRO A 168 -5.01 -3.66 7.42
N ILE A 169 -4.94 -4.14 8.67
CA ILE A 169 -5.04 -5.57 8.99
C ILE A 169 -6.46 -5.89 9.46
N TYR A 170 -7.01 -6.97 8.92
CA TYR A 170 -8.35 -7.46 9.27
C TYR A 170 -8.27 -8.73 10.14
N SER A 171 -9.29 -8.91 10.98
CA SER A 171 -9.38 -10.00 11.95
C SER A 171 -9.56 -11.40 11.34
N SER A 172 -10.11 -11.48 10.13
CA SER A 172 -10.40 -12.73 9.42
C SER A 172 -10.48 -12.52 7.90
N ASN A 173 -10.69 -13.61 7.15
CA ASN A 173 -10.79 -13.59 5.69
C ASN A 173 -12.25 -13.64 5.18
N ASP A 174 -13.25 -13.64 6.06
CA ASP A 174 -14.69 -13.68 5.69
C ASP A 174 -15.28 -12.28 5.45
N SER A 175 -16.48 -12.18 4.90
CA SER A 175 -17.12 -10.88 4.58
C SER A 175 -17.47 -10.02 5.80
N LEU A 176 -17.46 -10.56 7.01
CA LEU A 176 -17.76 -9.86 8.27
C LEU A 176 -16.48 -9.38 8.98
N ALA A 177 -15.31 -9.63 8.39
CA ALA A 177 -14.03 -9.23 8.95
C ALA A 177 -13.97 -7.73 9.25
N LYS A 178 -13.52 -7.39 10.46
CA LYS A 178 -13.33 -6.00 10.90
C LYS A 178 -11.85 -5.66 10.88
N THR A 179 -11.54 -4.38 10.72
CA THR A 179 -10.17 -3.88 10.91
C THR A 179 -9.75 -4.07 12.36
N THR A 180 -8.53 -4.53 12.59
CA THR A 180 -7.97 -4.66 13.95
C THR A 180 -7.51 -3.33 14.54
N GLY A 181 -7.45 -2.28 13.72
CA GLY A 181 -6.84 -0.99 14.05
C GLY A 181 -5.33 -0.94 13.80
N ALA A 182 -4.70 -2.09 13.54
CA ALA A 182 -3.29 -2.15 13.14
C ALA A 182 -3.11 -2.01 11.63
N THR A 183 -1.97 -1.49 11.22
CA THR A 183 -1.52 -1.44 9.82
C THR A 183 -0.28 -2.30 9.62
N ARG A 184 -0.16 -2.88 8.43
CA ARG A 184 1.06 -3.54 7.97
C ARG A 184 1.80 -2.60 7.03
N GLN A 185 3.10 -2.45 7.25
CA GLN A 185 3.99 -1.68 6.39
C GLN A 185 5.07 -2.57 5.80
N LEU A 186 5.22 -2.51 4.48
CA LEU A 186 6.24 -3.21 3.71
C LEU A 186 7.10 -2.18 2.97
N GLU A 187 8.41 -2.33 3.09
CA GLU A 187 9.41 -1.60 2.33
C GLU A 187 9.88 -2.46 1.16
N TYR A 188 9.83 -1.90 -0.04
CA TYR A 188 10.39 -2.49 -1.25
C TYR A 188 11.66 -1.71 -1.61
N SER A 189 12.77 -2.42 -1.75
CA SER A 189 14.05 -1.88 -2.24
C SER A 189 14.43 -2.59 -3.53
N LEU A 190 15.10 -1.89 -4.43
CA LEU A 190 15.63 -2.45 -5.66
C LEU A 190 17.15 -2.63 -5.54
N ARG A 191 17.70 -3.66 -6.15
CA ARG A 191 19.13 -3.80 -6.38
C ARG A 191 19.36 -4.64 -7.62
N SER A 192 20.03 -4.08 -8.63
CA SER A 192 20.36 -4.83 -9.86
C SER A 192 19.09 -5.40 -10.49
N ASN A 193 18.06 -4.57 -10.65
CA ASN A 193 16.78 -4.95 -11.24
C ASN A 193 15.99 -6.04 -10.48
N SER A 194 16.34 -6.32 -9.21
CA SER A 194 15.62 -7.28 -8.37
C SER A 194 15.08 -6.63 -7.11
N PHE A 195 13.79 -6.84 -6.84
CA PHE A 195 13.15 -6.33 -5.64
C PHE A 195 13.46 -7.20 -4.42
N SER A 196 13.69 -6.54 -3.28
CA SER A 196 13.66 -7.13 -1.95
C SER A 196 12.55 -6.50 -1.13
N VAL A 197 11.95 -7.28 -0.21
CA VAL A 197 10.82 -6.83 0.62
C VAL A 197 11.15 -7.00 2.08
N LYS A 198 11.05 -5.91 2.85
CA LYS A 198 11.20 -5.91 4.30
C LYS A 198 9.89 -5.48 4.96
N GLN A 199 9.36 -6.30 5.86
CA GLN A 199 8.24 -5.88 6.69
C GLN A 199 8.75 -4.98 7.82
N LEU A 200 8.18 -3.77 7.91
CA LEU A 200 8.54 -2.79 8.93
C LEU A 200 7.65 -2.88 10.18
N SER A 201 6.41 -3.32 10.03
CA SER A 201 5.45 -3.46 11.13
C SER A 201 5.72 -4.72 11.99
N LYS A 202 5.59 -4.56 13.31
CA LYS A 202 5.63 -5.67 14.29
C LYS A 202 4.25 -6.25 14.59
N ASP A 203 3.35 -6.23 13.61
CA ASP A 203 1.95 -6.59 13.81
C ASP A 203 1.77 -8.03 14.35
N SER A 204 1.03 -8.18 15.45
CA SER A 204 0.77 -9.47 16.07
C SER A 204 -0.36 -10.19 15.35
N THR A 205 -0.08 -10.74 14.16
CA THR A 205 -1.00 -11.68 13.49
C THR A 205 -0.73 -13.15 13.82
N ASP A 206 0.32 -13.43 14.60
CA ASP A 206 0.66 -14.78 15.09
C ASP A 206 -0.03 -15.12 16.42
N VAL A 207 -1.32 -14.77 16.57
CA VAL A 207 -2.11 -15.24 17.70
C VAL A 207 -2.66 -16.63 17.33
N VAL A 208 -2.01 -17.67 17.83
CA VAL A 208 -2.60 -19.01 17.90
C VAL A 208 -3.94 -18.90 18.64
N PRO A 209 -5.06 -19.44 18.12
CA PRO A 209 -6.30 -19.47 18.88
C PRO A 209 -6.04 -20.27 20.16
N THR A 210 -5.90 -19.56 21.29
CA THR A 210 -5.83 -20.22 22.58
C THR A 210 -7.23 -20.77 22.83
N ALA A 211 -7.34 -22.09 22.77
CA ALA A 211 -8.57 -22.79 23.11
C ALA A 211 -9.09 -22.27 24.45
N VAL A 212 -10.34 -21.79 24.46
CA VAL A 212 -11.04 -21.37 25.66
C VAL A 212 -11.16 -22.59 26.58
N GLN A 213 -10.29 -22.68 27.59
CA GLN A 213 -10.47 -23.60 28.70
C GLN A 213 -11.69 -23.11 29.51
N GLN A 214 -12.81 -23.81 29.35
CA GLN A 214 -13.92 -23.73 30.29
C GLN A 214 -13.47 -24.30 31.65
N THR A 215 -13.13 -23.40 32.57
CA THR A 215 -13.05 -23.73 34.00
C THR A 215 -14.45 -24.08 34.52
N LYS A 216 -14.73 -25.38 34.66
CA LYS A 216 -15.80 -25.87 35.54
C LYS A 216 -15.33 -25.68 36.99
N LYS A 217 -15.96 -24.72 37.69
CA LYS A 217 -15.91 -24.62 39.16
C LYS A 217 -16.47 -25.90 39.76
N SER A 218 -15.66 -26.57 40.58
CA SER A 218 -16.08 -27.61 41.50
C SER A 218 -16.68 -26.97 42.74
N ASP A 219 -17.96 -27.22 43.02
CA ASP A 219 -18.54 -27.07 44.35
C ASP A 219 -18.69 -28.46 44.96
N GLN A 220 -18.01 -28.68 46.09
CA GLN A 220 -18.19 -29.86 46.93
C GLN A 220 -19.23 -29.55 48.00
N THR A 221 -20.25 -30.40 48.17
CA THR A 221 -20.93 -30.57 49.46
C THR A 221 -21.45 -32.02 49.62
N SER A 222 -20.72 -32.73 50.49
CA SER A 222 -21.13 -33.74 51.49
C SER A 222 -22.07 -34.92 51.19
N LYS A 223 -21.46 -36.11 51.37
CA LYS A 223 -21.78 -37.19 52.34
C LYS A 223 -22.91 -38.21 52.09
N GLN A 224 -22.51 -39.45 52.43
CA GLN A 224 -23.27 -40.64 52.86
C GLN A 224 -24.02 -41.44 51.77
N SER A 225 -24.03 -42.77 51.71
CA SER A 225 -23.38 -43.86 52.46
C SER A 225 -23.88 -45.21 51.90
N VAL A 226 -23.14 -46.29 52.19
CA VAL A 226 -23.59 -47.70 52.31
C VAL A 226 -23.55 -48.61 51.07
N SER A 227 -22.71 -49.63 51.23
CA SER A 227 -22.61 -50.93 50.56
C SER A 227 -23.87 -51.80 50.61
N ARG A 228 -24.13 -52.61 49.56
CA ARG A 228 -24.54 -54.03 49.75
C ARG A 228 -24.48 -54.85 48.45
N SER A 229 -24.06 -56.11 48.63
CA SER A 229 -23.89 -57.17 47.63
C SER A 229 -25.21 -57.81 47.20
N SER A 230 -25.25 -58.48 46.03
CA SER A 230 -25.64 -59.90 45.95
C SER A 230 -25.55 -60.52 44.54
N LYS A 231 -24.96 -61.72 44.50
CA LYS A 231 -24.96 -62.75 43.44
C LYS A 231 -26.34 -63.06 42.83
N LYS A 232 -26.40 -63.44 41.55
CA LYS A 232 -27.01 -64.74 41.14
C LYS A 232 -26.60 -65.28 39.75
N LYS A 233 -26.41 -66.61 39.78
CA LYS A 233 -26.10 -67.68 38.82
C LYS A 233 -26.54 -67.58 37.33
N ARG A 234 -25.59 -68.00 36.47
CA ARG A 234 -25.58 -69.15 35.51
C ARG A 234 -26.89 -69.60 34.84
N SER A 235 -26.86 -69.72 33.50
CA SER A 235 -27.33 -70.89 32.75
C SER A 235 -26.51 -71.10 31.47
N GLU A 236 -25.95 -72.30 31.31
CA GLU A 236 -25.32 -72.82 30.09
C GLU A 236 -26.37 -73.18 29.03
N SER A 237 -26.02 -73.11 27.74
CA SER A 237 -26.23 -74.26 26.85
C SER A 237 -25.25 -74.25 25.67
N ARG A 238 -24.75 -75.46 25.36
CA ARG A 238 -23.75 -75.82 24.34
C ARG A 238 -24.39 -76.08 22.98
N ARG A 239 -23.67 -75.76 21.90
CA ARG A 239 -23.45 -76.51 20.62
C ARG A 239 -23.01 -75.48 19.57
N GLY A 240 -22.11 -75.73 18.64
CA GLY A 240 -21.45 -76.94 18.18
C GLY A 240 -20.40 -76.55 17.13
N ARG A 241 -19.51 -77.50 16.87
CA ARG A 241 -18.22 -77.42 16.19
C ARG A 241 -18.34 -77.88 14.73
N ARG A 242 -17.63 -77.23 13.77
CA ARG A 242 -16.96 -77.82 12.57
C ARG A 242 -16.50 -76.67 11.64
N ARG A 243 -15.18 -76.41 11.46
CA ARG A 243 -14.12 -77.06 10.64
C ARG A 243 -14.23 -76.81 9.13
N ARG A 244 -13.16 -76.17 8.59
CA ARG A 244 -12.47 -76.31 7.28
C ARG A 244 -13.34 -76.13 6.02
N ASN A 245 -12.96 -75.32 5.03
CA ASN A 245 -11.68 -75.25 4.31
C ASN A 245 -11.23 -73.81 4.07
#